data_AF-A0A930QBL4-F1
#
_entry.id   AF-A0A930QBL4-F1
#
_cell.length_a   1.000
_cell.length_b   1.000
_cell.length_c   1.000
_cell.angle_alpha   90.00
_cell.angle_beta   90.00
_cell.angle_gamma   90.00
#
_symmetry.space_group_name_H-M   'P 1'
#
loop_
_entity.id
_entity.type
_entity.pdbx_description
1 polymer ?
#
loop_
_entity_poly.entity_id
_entity_poly.type
_entity_poly.pdbx_seq_one_letter_code
_entity_poly.pdbx_strand_id
1 'polypeptide(L)' 'MKFIPHDYQQYAIDFIASHKTAAVLLDMGLGKTVITLTALNDLLFDRFEISRILVIAPLR' A
#
# COMPACT_ATOMS: atom_id res chain seq x y z
N MET A 1 -4.80 13.04 11.95
CA MET A 1 -3.77 13.61 11.05
C MET A 1 -4.09 13.20 9.63
N LYS A 2 -3.92 14.08 8.65
CA LYS A 2 -4.09 13.76 7.22
C LYS A 2 -2.73 13.28 6.67
N PHE A 3 -2.69 12.08 6.11
CA PHE A 3 -1.51 11.58 5.41
C PHE A 3 -1.40 12.28 4.05
N ILE A 4 -0.22 12.81 3.74
CA ILE A 4 0.10 13.40 2.45
C ILE A 4 1.34 12.64 1.95
N PRO A 5 1.19 11.75 0.96
CA PRO A 5 2.30 10.94 0.50
C PRO A 5 3.37 11.82 -0.16
N HIS A 6 4.64 11.50 0.10
CA HIS A 6 5.74 11.96 -0.75
C HIS A 6 5.65 11.27 -2.13
N ASP A 7 6.29 11.84 -3.15
CA ASP A 7 6.22 11.32 -4.53
C ASP A 7 6.59 9.84 -4.65
N TYR A 8 7.62 9.39 -3.91
CA TYR A 8 8.02 7.98 -3.91
C TYR A 8 6.97 7.06 -3.26
N GLN A 9 6.21 7.56 -2.29
CA GLN A 9 5.13 6.82 -1.65
C GLN A 9 3.93 6.73 -2.59
N GLN A 10 3.59 7.85 -3.24
CA GLN A 10 2.51 7.88 -4.24
C GLN A 10 2.81 6.90 -5.38
N TYR A 11 4.03 6.93 -5.92
CA TYR A 11 4.47 5.97 -6.94
C TYR A 11 4.30 4.51 -6.47
N ALA A 12 4.71 4.19 -5.24
CA ALA A 12 4.59 2.84 -4.71
C ALA A 12 3.12 2.42 -4.49
N ILE A 13 2.26 3.34 -4.04
CA ILE A 13 0.81 3.12 -3.89
C ILE A 13 0.20 2.78 -5.25
N ASP A 14 0.46 3.61 -6.27
CA ASP A 14 -0.07 3.43 -7.62
C ASP A 14 0.46 2.15 -8.27
N PHE A 15 1.71 1.79 -7.99
CA PHE A 15 2.30 0.53 -8.46
C PHE A 15 1.57 -0.69 -7.89
N ILE A 16 1.25 -0.69 -6.58
CA ILE A 16 0.47 -1.77 -5.95
C ILE A 16 -0.94 -1.84 -6.55
N ALA A 17 -1.61 -0.70 -6.77
CA ALA A 17 -2.97 -0.66 -7.28
C ALA A 17 -3.09 -1.07 -8.77
N SER A 18 -2.05 -0.86 -9.57
CA SER A 18 -2.06 -1.15 -11.01
C SER A 18 -1.64 -2.57 -11.38
N HIS A 19 -1.00 -3.31 -10.46
CA HIS A 19 -0.49 -4.65 -10.71
C HIS A 19 -1.20 -5.68 -9.83
N LYS A 20 -1.70 -6.76 -10.44
CA LYS A 20 -2.30 -7.90 -9.70
C LYS A 20 -1.33 -8.54 -8.70
N THR A 21 -0.03 -8.39 -8.91
CA THR A 21 1.02 -8.87 -8.02
C THR A 21 2.17 -7.87 -8.07
N ALA A 22 2.60 -7.38 -6.90
CA ALA A 22 3.62 -6.35 -6.78
C ALA A 22 4.63 -6.72 -5.69
N ALA A 23 5.90 -6.39 -5.92
CA ALA A 23 6.96 -6.45 -4.92
C ALA A 23 7.52 -5.03 -4.76
N VAL A 24 7.45 -4.49 -3.54
CA VAL A 24 7.91 -3.13 -3.21
C VAL A 24 9.08 -3.24 -2.24
N LEU A 25 10.28 -2.93 -2.74
CA LEU A 25 11.53 -2.96 -1.97
C LEU A 25 11.90 -1.53 -1.58
N LEU A 26 11.79 -1.21 -0.29
CA LEU A 26 12.04 0.12 0.25
C LEU A 26 12.88 0.02 1.53
N ASP A 27 13.76 0.99 1.74
CA ASP A 27 14.57 1.09 2.95
C ASP A 27 13.75 1.35 4.22
N MET A 28 14.37 1.11 5.38
CA MET A 28 13.75 1.37 6.68
C MET A 28 13.36 2.83 6.85
N GLY A 29 12.21 3.08 7.49
CA GLY A 29 11.70 4.45 7.71
C GLY A 29 10.92 5.06 6.53
N LEU A 30 10.91 4.45 5.35
CA LEU A 30 10.21 5.01 4.17
C LEU A 30 8.68 4.84 4.17
N GLY A 31 8.08 4.42 5.28
CA GLY A 31 6.62 4.34 5.40
C GLY A 31 5.99 3.17 4.64
N LYS A 32 6.68 2.03 4.53
CA LYS A 32 6.15 0.80 3.91
C LYS A 32 4.73 0.46 4.37
N THR A 33 4.46 0.55 5.67
CA THR A 33 3.14 0.27 6.24
C THR A 33 2.08 1.25 5.74
N VAL A 34 2.37 2.55 5.72
CA VAL A 34 1.39 3.55 5.27
C VAL A 34 1.13 3.43 3.77
N ILE A 35 2.17 3.18 2.96
CA ILE A 35 2.05 2.89 1.53
C ILE A 35 1.08 1.72 1.29
N THR A 36 1.34 0.58 1.94
CA THR A 36 0.53 -0.63 1.77
C THR A 36 -0.92 -0.41 2.20
N LEU A 37 -1.15 0.20 3.37
CA LEU A 37 -2.50 0.45 3.86
C LEU A 37 -3.27 1.45 3.00
N THR A 38 -2.61 2.49 2.47
CA THR A 38 -3.25 3.45 1.56
C THR A 38 -3.67 2.80 0.26
N ALA A 39 -2.80 1.98 -0.36
CA ALA A 39 -3.16 1.24 -1.58
C ALA A 39 -4.33 0.28 -1.35
N LEU A 40 -4.31 -0.46 -0.22
CA LEU A 40 -5.40 -1.38 0.12
C LEU A 40 -6.72 -0.65 0.41
N ASN A 41 -6.67 0.54 1.01
CA ASN A 41 -7.86 1.36 1.24
C ASN A 41 -8.51 1.80 -0.07
N ASP A 42 -7.71 2.27 -1.04
CA ASP A 42 -8.18 2.65 -2.38
C ASP A 42 -8.86 1.45 -3.09
N LEU A 43 -8.22 0.28 -3.06
CA LEU A 43 -8.77 -0.94 -3.66
C LEU A 43 -10.08 -1.40 -3.00
N LEU A 44 -10.23 -1.21 -1.69
CA LEU A 44 -11.43 -1.59 -0.93
C LEU A 44 -12.61 -0.62 -1.14
N PHE A 45 -12.36 0.68 -1.02
CA PHE A 45 -13.42 1.68 -0.81
C PHE A 45 -13.62 2.63 -1.98
N ASP A 46 -12.59 2.83 -2.81
CA ASP A 46 -12.68 3.74 -3.94
C ASP A 46 -12.88 2.98 -5.26
N ARG A 47 -12.17 1.86 -5.43
CA ARG A 47 -12.27 1.01 -6.64
C ARG A 47 -13.18 -0.20 -6.50
N PHE A 48 -13.45 -0.63 -5.27
CA PHE A 48 -14.24 -1.83 -4.97
C PHE A 48 -13.74 -3.11 -5.66
N GLU A 49 -12.42 -3.22 -5.87
CA GLU A 49 -11.80 -4.37 -6.55
C GLU A 49 -11.58 -5.56 -5.60
N ILE A 50 -11.51 -5.30 -4.29
CA ILE A 50 -11.30 -6.32 -3.26
C ILE A 50 -12.32 -6.16 -2.13
N SER A 51 -12.55 -7.23 -1.38
CA SER A 51 -13.49 -7.25 -0.24
C SER A 51 -12.90 -7.78 1.06
N ARG A 52 -11.79 -8.52 0.99
CA ARG A 52 -11.11 -9.13 2.14
C ARG A 52 -9.61 -9.08 1.94
N ILE A 53 -8.88 -8.82 3.02
CA ILE A 53 -7.43 -8.68 3.03
C ILE A 53 -6.86 -9.66 4.06
N LEU A 54 -5.79 -10.36 3.69
CA LEU A 54 -4.96 -11.16 4.59
C LEU A 54 -3.58 -10.52 4.67
N VAL A 55 -3.20 -10.06 5.86
CA VAL A 55 -1.85 -9.55 6.13
C VAL A 55 -1.04 -10.68 6.76
N ILE A 56 0.06 -11.06 6.10
CA ILE A 56 1.02 -12.03 6.62
C ILE A 56 2.28 -11.25 6.97
N ALA A 57 2.68 -11.30 8.24
CA ALA A 57 3.89 -10.67 8.74
C ALA A 57 4.63 -11.64 9.67
N PRO A 58 5.97 -11.56 9.77
CA PRO A 58 6.71 -12.29 10.78
C PRO A 58 6.25 -11.85 12.19
N LEU A 59 6.35 -12.77 13.15
CA LEU A 59 5.90 -12.53 14.53
C LEU A 59 6.79 -11.53 15.30
N ARG A 60 7.89 -11.08 14.70
CA ARG A 60 8.99 -10.35 15.34
C ARG A 60 9.42 -9.20 14.45
#